data_AF-A0A1I2IAK6-F1
#
_entry.id   AF-A0A1I2IAK6-F1
#
_cell.length_a   1.000
_cell.length_b   1.000
_cell.length_c   1.000
_cell.angle_alpha   90.00
_cell.angle_beta   90.00
_cell.angle_gamma   90.00
#
_symmetry.space_group_name_H-M   'P 1'
#
loop_
_entity.id
_entity.type
_entity.pdbx_description
1 polymer ?
#
loop_
_entity_poly.entity_id
_entity_poly.type
_entity_poly.pdbx_seq_one_letter_code
_entity_poly.pdbx_strand_id
1 'polypeptide(L)'
;MRPDSQMNAPSSDPQITRFRLSDQYQQLKNNFHRHLIQQIEERNLDIDHWDAQKVERFVTEQMRRYVIEQRLPINQRESEALARDARDELMGYGPIQALIDDDSVNDIVVNGPNTVFVERDGRLYSAPVRFFNDAHVVRVIQRILAPIGRRVDESTPMVDARLPDGSRVNAIIPPIALDGPCLSIRKFRRQPLSADDLLRLGTLSAAELQFLKERVEKRTNLIVVGGTGSGKTTFLNLLSQWIPHDERVITVEDAAELRLQHPHVVRLETRPPNLEGERAVTARDLVRNALRMRPDRIIVGEVRGDEVLDMLQAMNTGHDGSMTTLHANSTRDAIHRLELLAGFAGYTGSEITFRGQIASAIQLMVHVSRLKGGERRVMSITEVLGTRGHEMIMRDLFRYDLERGEHVDCRERG
;
A
#
# COMPACT_ATOMS: atom_id res chain seq x y z
N MET A 1 21.81 -26.64 11.86
CA MET A 1 22.62 -25.49 11.41
C MET A 1 22.62 -25.49 9.89
N ARG A 2 21.81 -24.63 9.27
CA ARG A 2 21.76 -24.44 7.82
C ARG A 2 22.20 -23.00 7.53
N PRO A 3 22.95 -22.76 6.44
CA PRO A 3 23.68 -21.52 6.26
C PRO A 3 22.73 -20.38 5.88
N ASP A 4 22.99 -19.22 6.46
CA ASP A 4 22.30 -17.96 6.20
C ASP A 4 22.35 -17.63 4.70
N SER A 5 21.17 -17.60 4.08
CA SER A 5 20.99 -17.14 2.70
C SER A 5 21.12 -15.62 2.66
N GLN A 6 22.36 -15.13 2.57
CA GLN A 6 22.66 -13.76 2.13
C GLN A 6 22.36 -13.68 0.63
N MET A 7 21.16 -13.19 0.27
CA MET A 7 20.87 -12.79 -1.11
C MET A 7 21.13 -11.28 -1.26
N ASN A 8 21.96 -11.00 -2.26
CA ASN A 8 22.57 -9.72 -2.62
C ASN A 8 21.62 -8.51 -2.58
N ALA A 9 21.88 -7.62 -1.63
CA ALA A 9 21.55 -6.21 -1.76
C ALA A 9 22.33 -5.60 -2.94
N PRO A 10 21.83 -4.54 -3.60
CA PRO A 10 22.58 -3.86 -4.66
C PRO A 10 23.98 -3.51 -4.14
N SER A 11 24.98 -3.76 -4.97
CA SER A 11 26.41 -3.69 -4.72
C SER A 11 26.87 -2.39 -4.04
N SER A 12 26.68 -2.29 -2.73
CA SER A 12 27.28 -1.27 -1.87
C SER A 12 28.46 -1.90 -1.18
N ASP A 13 29.65 -1.33 -1.37
CA ASP A 13 30.87 -1.73 -0.66
C ASP A 13 30.60 -1.79 0.86
N PRO A 14 30.78 -2.95 1.52
CA PRO A 14 30.50 -3.11 2.95
C PRO A 14 31.26 -2.11 3.83
N GLN A 15 32.43 -1.65 3.39
CA GLN A 15 33.22 -0.64 4.10
C GLN A 15 32.54 0.73 4.04
N ILE A 16 32.03 1.13 2.88
CA ILE A 16 31.30 2.40 2.70
C ILE A 16 30.01 2.39 3.51
N THR A 17 29.26 1.28 3.50
CA THR A 17 28.02 1.17 4.28
C THR A 17 28.27 1.30 5.78
N ARG A 18 29.32 0.65 6.32
CA ARG A 18 29.71 0.83 7.72
C ARG A 18 30.13 2.26 8.03
N PHE A 19 30.89 2.88 7.15
CA PHE A 19 31.32 4.27 7.32
C PHE A 19 30.12 5.24 7.34
N ARG A 20 29.14 5.07 6.44
CA ARG A 20 27.92 5.89 6.38
C ARG A 20 27.09 5.84 7.67
N LEU A 21 27.16 4.73 8.41
CA LEU A 21 26.45 4.57 9.69
C LEU A 21 27.21 5.14 10.89
N SER A 22 28.50 5.46 10.75
CA SER A 22 29.35 5.96 11.83
C SER A 22 28.97 7.38 12.28
N ASP A 23 29.21 7.69 13.56
CA ASP A 23 29.00 9.04 14.11
C ASP A 23 29.85 10.10 13.40
N GLN A 24 31.08 9.74 13.05
CA GLN A 24 31.98 10.61 12.29
C GLN A 24 31.35 11.03 10.96
N TYR A 25 30.81 10.08 10.20
CA TYR A 25 30.14 10.39 8.94
C TYR A 25 28.89 11.24 9.14
N GLN A 26 28.05 10.92 10.14
CA GLN A 26 26.84 11.69 10.41
C GLN A 26 27.16 13.13 10.83
N GLN A 27 28.24 13.35 11.59
CA GLN A 27 28.73 14.68 11.92
C GLN A 27 29.25 15.43 10.69
N LEU A 28 30.07 14.79 9.86
CA LEU A 28 30.58 15.39 8.62
C LEU A 28 29.44 15.80 7.68
N LYS A 29 28.46 14.91 7.48
CA LYS A 29 27.26 15.19 6.67
C LYS A 29 26.47 16.37 7.24
N ASN A 30 26.19 16.39 8.54
CA ASN A 30 25.43 17.48 9.16
C ASN A 30 26.17 18.83 9.12
N ASN A 31 27.50 18.83 9.28
CA ASN A 31 28.31 20.03 9.16
C ASN A 31 28.33 20.56 7.73
N PHE A 32 28.51 19.66 6.76
CA PHE A 32 28.47 20.04 5.36
C PHE A 32 27.08 20.52 4.92
N HIS A 33 26.00 19.89 5.38
CA HIS A 33 24.64 20.34 5.11
C HIS A 33 24.38 21.76 5.65
N ARG A 34 24.84 22.08 6.87
CA ARG A 34 24.78 23.44 7.41
C ARG A 34 25.59 24.43 6.58
N HIS A 35 26.79 24.04 6.15
CA HIS A 35 27.62 24.85 5.27
C HIS A 35 26.94 25.13 3.91
N LEU A 36 26.26 24.13 3.34
CA LEU A 36 25.47 24.30 2.11
C LEU A 36 24.36 25.33 2.32
N ILE A 37 23.54 25.19 3.37
CA ILE A 37 22.45 26.14 3.67
C ILE A 37 23.00 27.56 3.78
N GLN A 38 24.10 27.76 4.53
CA GLN A 38 24.73 29.06 4.66
C GLN A 38 25.18 29.63 3.29
N GLN A 39 25.81 28.82 2.43
CA GLN A 39 26.22 29.27 1.09
C GLN A 39 25.03 29.63 0.18
N ILE A 40 23.88 28.97 0.38
CA ILE A 40 22.65 29.24 -0.36
C ILE A 40 22.06 30.58 0.07
N GLU A 41 21.99 30.83 1.37
CA GLU A 41 21.49 32.07 1.96
C GLU A 41 22.41 33.26 1.61
N GLU A 42 23.72 33.13 1.81
CA GLU A 42 24.70 34.21 1.54
C GLU A 42 24.70 34.66 0.07
N ARG A 43 24.41 33.74 -0.85
CA ARG A 43 24.37 34.00 -2.29
C ARG A 43 22.95 34.20 -2.83
N ASN A 44 21.94 34.15 -1.97
CA ASN A 44 20.53 34.24 -2.30
C ASN A 44 20.14 33.32 -3.49
N LEU A 45 20.54 32.05 -3.42
CA LEU A 45 20.32 31.08 -4.49
C LEU A 45 18.90 30.51 -4.42
N ASP A 46 18.14 30.70 -5.49
CA ASP A 46 16.81 30.10 -5.65
C ASP A 46 16.94 28.66 -6.14
N ILE A 47 17.21 27.78 -5.19
CA ILE A 47 17.53 26.38 -5.44
C ILE A 47 16.30 25.53 -5.77
N ASP A 48 15.11 25.94 -5.32
CA ASP A 48 13.85 25.23 -5.58
C ASP A 48 13.50 25.21 -7.08
N HIS A 49 14.01 26.18 -7.86
CA HIS A 49 13.81 26.27 -9.31
C HIS A 49 14.93 25.64 -10.13
N TRP A 50 15.90 24.97 -9.49
CA TRP A 50 17.01 24.33 -10.22
C TRP A 50 16.64 22.93 -10.67
N ASP A 51 17.15 22.55 -11.85
CA ASP A 51 17.12 21.15 -12.26
C ASP A 51 18.10 20.30 -11.43
N ALA A 52 17.89 18.98 -11.44
CA ALA A 52 18.68 18.03 -10.67
C ALA A 52 20.19 18.08 -11.01
N GLN A 53 20.55 18.33 -12.27
CA GLN A 53 21.95 18.40 -12.70
C GLN A 53 22.66 19.64 -12.14
N LYS A 54 21.96 20.77 -12.10
CA LYS A 54 22.50 22.03 -11.57
C LYS A 54 22.73 21.93 -10.06
N VAL A 55 21.79 21.33 -9.33
CA VAL A 55 21.95 21.05 -7.89
C VAL A 55 23.13 20.11 -7.67
N GLU A 56 23.22 19.00 -8.42
CA GLU A 56 24.31 18.04 -8.28
C GLU A 56 25.69 18.67 -8.52
N ARG A 57 25.83 19.50 -9.56
CA ARG A 57 27.08 20.23 -9.84
C ARG A 57 27.44 21.17 -8.69
N PHE A 58 26.47 21.95 -8.19
CA PHE A 58 26.69 22.87 -7.08
C PHE A 58 27.14 22.15 -5.81
N VAL A 59 26.41 21.11 -5.39
CA VAL A 59 26.73 20.35 -4.18
C VAL A 59 28.11 19.68 -4.30
N THR A 60 28.41 19.10 -5.46
CA THR A 60 29.72 18.49 -5.72
C THR A 60 30.86 19.50 -5.66
N GLU A 61 30.66 20.70 -6.23
CA GLU A 61 31.66 21.78 -6.17
C GLU A 61 31.87 22.28 -4.73
N GLN A 62 30.79 22.51 -3.99
CA GLN A 62 30.88 22.92 -2.58
C GLN A 62 31.55 21.84 -1.72
N MET A 63 31.26 20.55 -1.97
CA MET A 63 31.91 19.44 -1.26
C MET A 63 33.43 19.46 -1.48
N ARG A 64 33.89 19.61 -2.74
CA ARG A 64 35.32 19.68 -3.03
C ARG A 64 36.00 20.85 -2.32
N ARG A 65 35.38 22.03 -2.33
CA ARG A 65 35.89 23.21 -1.61
C ARG A 65 35.95 22.96 -0.10
N TYR A 66 34.87 22.45 0.48
CA TYR A 66 34.74 22.16 1.90
C TYR A 66 35.80 21.15 2.39
N VAL A 67 36.06 20.09 1.62
CA VAL A 67 37.11 19.10 1.94
C VAL A 67 38.50 19.73 2.00
N ILE A 68 38.83 20.60 1.04
CA ILE A 68 40.13 21.28 0.97
C ILE A 68 40.27 22.30 2.10
N GLU A 69 39.25 23.15 2.30
CA GLU A 69 39.27 24.22 3.31
C GLU A 69 39.33 23.68 4.73
N GLN A 70 38.54 22.64 5.03
CA GLN A 70 38.48 22.02 6.36
C GLN A 70 39.53 20.92 6.56
N ARG A 71 40.35 20.63 5.54
CA ARG A 71 41.39 19.58 5.55
C ARG A 71 40.86 18.22 6.03
N LEU A 72 39.70 17.81 5.50
CA LEU A 72 39.04 16.58 5.94
C LEU A 72 39.83 15.34 5.49
N PRO A 73 40.07 14.36 6.38
CA PRO A 73 40.80 13.13 6.05
C PRO A 73 39.88 12.10 5.39
N ILE A 74 39.25 12.47 4.26
CA ILE A 74 38.36 11.58 3.50
C ILE A 74 38.87 11.37 2.09
N ASN A 75 38.62 10.18 1.54
CA ASN A 75 38.98 9.86 0.16
C ASN A 75 37.92 10.33 -0.84
N GLN A 76 38.22 10.21 -2.14
CA GLN A 76 37.32 10.66 -3.21
C GLN A 76 35.95 9.95 -3.17
N ARG A 77 35.92 8.64 -2.89
CA ARG A 77 34.67 7.86 -2.85
C ARG A 77 33.78 8.30 -1.69
N GLU A 78 34.37 8.57 -0.53
CA GLU A 78 33.69 9.09 0.65
C GLU A 78 33.14 10.50 0.42
N SER A 79 33.92 11.36 -0.25
CA SER A 79 33.50 12.70 -0.63
C SER A 79 32.31 12.68 -1.60
N GLU A 80 32.35 11.80 -2.61
CA GLU A 80 31.23 11.59 -3.53
C GLU A 80 29.98 11.04 -2.83
N ALA A 81 30.15 10.14 -1.85
CA ALA A 81 29.04 9.64 -1.04
C ALA A 81 28.40 10.74 -0.18
N LEU A 82 29.22 11.58 0.48
CA LEU A 82 28.74 12.72 1.26
C LEU A 82 28.02 13.75 0.38
N ALA A 83 28.52 14.02 -0.82
CA ALA A 83 27.89 14.94 -1.76
C ALA A 83 26.50 14.42 -2.20
N ARG A 84 26.39 13.14 -2.53
CA ARG A 84 25.09 12.51 -2.86
C ARG A 84 24.12 12.60 -1.68
N ASP A 85 24.57 12.23 -0.49
CA ASP A 85 23.73 12.26 0.71
C ASP A 85 23.28 13.69 1.02
N ALA A 86 24.19 14.68 0.94
CA ALA A 86 23.85 16.08 1.19
C ALA A 86 22.89 16.67 0.15
N ARG A 87 22.96 16.21 -1.12
CA ARG A 87 21.97 16.54 -2.13
C ARG A 87 20.60 15.99 -1.75
N ASP A 88 20.53 14.73 -1.32
CA ASP A 88 19.28 14.10 -0.89
C ASP A 88 18.73 14.76 0.38
N GLU A 89 19.58 15.31 1.24
CA GLU A 89 19.20 16.15 2.40
C GLU A 89 18.65 17.53 1.99
N LEU A 90 19.10 18.10 0.87
CA LEU A 90 18.62 19.38 0.35
C LEU A 90 17.29 19.23 -0.40
N MET A 91 17.26 18.31 -1.36
CA MET A 91 16.18 18.20 -2.36
C MET A 91 15.27 17.00 -2.18
N GLY A 92 15.77 15.94 -1.55
CA GLY A 92 15.07 14.68 -1.40
C GLY A 92 14.50 14.49 0.00
N TYR A 93 14.29 13.22 0.33
CA TYR A 93 13.81 12.77 1.64
C TYR A 93 14.96 12.38 2.57
N GLY A 94 16.14 12.96 2.37
CA GLY A 94 17.31 12.72 3.21
C GLY A 94 17.74 11.26 3.22
N PRO A 95 18.00 10.64 4.38
CA PRO A 95 18.54 9.28 4.47
C PRO A 95 17.69 8.20 3.81
N ILE A 96 16.37 8.40 3.68
CA ILE A 96 15.44 7.41 3.11
C ILE A 96 15.24 7.56 1.60
N GLN A 97 15.85 8.55 0.95
CA GLN A 97 15.68 8.80 -0.50
C GLN A 97 15.96 7.53 -1.33
N ALA A 98 17.09 6.87 -1.09
CA ALA A 98 17.45 5.65 -1.80
C ALA A 98 16.45 4.49 -1.60
N LEU A 99 15.75 4.43 -0.46
CA LEU A 99 14.72 3.42 -0.20
C LEU A 99 13.41 3.76 -0.93
N ILE A 100 13.10 5.05 -1.05
CA ILE A 100 11.95 5.54 -1.82
C ILE A 100 12.16 5.26 -3.31
N ASP A 101 13.37 5.37 -3.82
CA ASP A 101 13.69 5.11 -5.24
C ASP A 101 13.80 3.60 -5.56
N ASP A 102 14.03 2.74 -4.57
CA ASP A 102 14.17 1.29 -4.74
C ASP A 102 12.81 0.60 -4.93
N ASP A 103 12.45 0.27 -6.18
CA ASP A 103 11.19 -0.41 -6.53
C ASP A 103 11.01 -1.81 -5.87
N SER A 104 12.07 -2.41 -5.30
CA SER A 104 11.94 -3.66 -4.52
C SER A 104 11.36 -3.46 -3.12
N VAL A 105 11.42 -2.22 -2.60
CA VAL A 105 10.90 -1.85 -1.28
C VAL A 105 9.41 -1.51 -1.40
N ASN A 106 8.57 -2.18 -0.60
CA ASN A 106 7.13 -1.88 -0.54
C ASN A 106 6.79 -0.94 0.62
N ASP A 107 7.37 -1.17 1.80
CA ASP A 107 7.11 -0.35 2.98
C ASP A 107 8.44 0.16 3.56
N ILE A 108 8.44 1.38 4.11
CA ILE A 108 9.55 1.99 4.85
C ILE A 108 9.00 2.37 6.23
N VAL A 109 9.65 1.89 7.29
CA VAL A 109 9.24 2.15 8.68
C VAL A 109 10.43 2.74 9.44
N VAL A 110 10.25 3.95 9.96
CA VAL A 110 11.24 4.69 10.76
C VAL A 110 10.70 4.79 12.18
N ASN A 111 11.40 4.18 13.13
CA ASN A 111 11.08 4.18 14.57
C ASN A 111 12.16 4.99 15.31
N GLY A 112 12.26 6.28 15.01
CA GLY A 112 13.34 7.14 15.48
C GLY A 112 14.61 7.08 14.61
N PRO A 113 15.66 7.83 14.99
CA PRO A 113 16.76 8.17 14.09
C PRO A 113 17.70 7.00 13.76
N ASN A 114 17.76 5.99 14.62
CA ASN A 114 18.70 4.87 14.47
C ASN A 114 18.03 3.56 14.03
N THR A 115 16.71 3.56 13.87
CA THR A 115 15.92 2.35 13.70
C THR A 115 15.05 2.46 12.46
N VAL A 116 15.55 1.97 11.33
CA VAL A 116 14.84 1.96 10.04
C VAL A 116 14.67 0.52 9.55
N PHE A 117 13.47 0.19 9.13
CA PHE A 117 13.12 -1.08 8.51
C PHE A 117 12.51 -0.85 7.13
N VAL A 118 12.66 -1.86 6.26
CA VAL A 118 11.99 -1.93 4.97
C VAL A 118 11.30 -3.27 4.78
N GLU A 119 10.14 -3.26 4.14
CA GLU A 119 9.51 -4.48 3.65
C GLU A 119 10.01 -4.79 2.24
N ARG A 120 10.50 -6.02 2.06
CA ARG A 120 10.74 -6.63 0.75
C ARG A 120 10.10 -8.01 0.71
N ASP A 121 9.38 -8.33 -0.36
CA ASP A 121 8.75 -9.65 -0.57
C ASP A 121 7.98 -10.19 0.64
N GLY A 122 7.24 -9.31 1.32
CA GLY A 122 6.52 -9.63 2.55
C GLY A 122 7.32 -9.34 3.81
N ARG A 123 8.63 -9.56 3.81
CA ARG A 123 9.42 -9.64 5.05
C ARG A 123 10.02 -8.29 5.40
N LEU A 124 10.03 -7.98 6.70
CA LEU A 124 10.69 -6.78 7.22
C LEU A 124 12.18 -7.06 7.44
N TYR A 125 13.01 -6.14 6.97
CA TYR A 125 14.46 -6.17 7.11
C TYR A 125 14.95 -4.86 7.71
N SER A 126 15.97 -4.93 8.56
CA SER A 126 16.66 -3.71 8.99
C SER A 126 17.36 -3.07 7.80
N ALA A 127 17.14 -1.78 7.59
CA ALA A 127 17.79 -1.01 6.55
C ALA A 127 19.04 -0.33 7.12
N PRO A 128 20.18 -0.34 6.40
CA PRO A 128 21.41 0.34 6.83
C PRO A 128 21.30 1.86 6.58
N VAL A 129 20.30 2.49 7.16
CA VAL A 129 19.99 3.92 7.04
C VAL A 129 19.86 4.52 8.44
N ARG A 130 20.41 5.73 8.61
CA ARG A 130 20.44 6.44 9.89
C ARG A 130 20.17 7.93 9.69
N PHE A 131 19.30 8.48 10.52
CA PHE A 131 19.10 9.92 10.67
C PHE A 131 20.05 10.48 11.73
N PHE A 132 20.24 11.79 11.70
CA PHE A 132 21.16 12.46 12.61
C PHE A 132 20.60 12.49 14.05
N ASN A 133 19.32 12.80 14.19
CA ASN A 133 18.57 12.85 15.46
C ASN A 133 17.06 12.94 15.19
N ASP A 134 16.26 12.99 16.24
CA ASP A 134 14.80 13.14 16.17
C ASP A 134 14.36 14.38 15.38
N ALA A 135 15.00 15.52 15.64
CA ALA A 135 14.70 16.76 14.92
C ALA A 135 14.90 16.62 13.39
N HIS A 136 15.86 15.80 12.98
CA HIS A 136 16.06 15.48 11.56
C HIS A 136 14.91 14.62 11.02
N VAL A 137 14.45 13.59 11.74
CA VAL A 137 13.28 12.80 11.32
C VAL A 137 12.04 13.71 11.16
N VAL A 138 11.79 14.61 12.12
CA VAL A 138 10.68 15.57 12.04
C VAL A 138 10.77 16.47 10.80
N ARG A 139 11.97 17.00 10.48
CA ARG A 139 12.17 17.80 9.25
C ARG A 139 11.84 17.01 7.98
N VAL A 140 12.24 15.74 7.91
CA VAL A 140 11.94 14.88 6.76
C VAL A 140 10.44 14.63 6.65
N ILE A 141 9.75 14.36 7.77
CA ILE A 141 8.29 14.23 7.80
C ILE A 141 7.62 15.50 7.28
N GLN A 142 8.00 16.67 7.79
CA GLN A 142 7.45 17.95 7.37
C GLN A 142 7.67 18.21 5.87
N ARG A 143 8.83 17.84 5.33
CA ARG A 143 9.12 17.95 3.90
C ARG A 143 8.26 17.01 3.05
N ILE A 144 8.00 15.79 3.52
CA ILE A 144 7.10 14.85 2.84
C ILE A 144 5.67 15.41 2.76
N LEU A 145 5.22 16.09 3.82
CA LEU A 145 3.85 16.61 3.93
C LEU A 145 3.63 17.98 3.27
N ALA A 146 4.68 18.77 3.08
CA ALA A 146 4.58 20.13 2.55
C ALA A 146 3.89 20.22 1.17
N PRO A 147 4.21 19.37 0.17
CA PRO A 147 3.59 19.44 -1.15
C PRO A 147 2.07 19.18 -1.16
N ILE A 148 1.56 18.46 -0.15
CA ILE A 148 0.14 18.11 -0.03
C ILE A 148 -0.62 19.02 0.94
N GLY A 149 0.02 20.10 1.41
CA GLY A 149 -0.58 21.09 2.31
C GLY A 149 -0.93 20.54 3.69
N ARG A 150 -0.31 19.42 4.11
CA ARG A 150 -0.46 18.84 5.44
C ARG A 150 0.70 19.27 6.33
N ARG A 151 0.46 19.29 7.64
CA ARG A 151 1.44 19.69 8.65
C ARG A 151 1.39 18.74 9.82
N VAL A 152 2.52 18.62 10.50
CA VAL A 152 2.66 17.93 11.78
C VAL A 152 3.51 18.81 12.69
N ASP A 153 3.01 19.04 13.89
CA ASP A 153 3.63 19.84 14.94
C ASP A 153 3.07 19.43 16.30
N GLU A 154 3.52 20.05 17.39
CA GLU A 154 3.10 19.69 18.75
C GLU A 154 1.58 19.85 18.99
N SER A 155 0.90 20.70 18.21
CA SER A 155 -0.55 20.88 18.30
C SER A 155 -1.33 19.82 17.51
N THR A 156 -0.74 19.34 16.41
CA THR A 156 -1.28 18.27 15.56
C THR A 156 -0.21 17.19 15.36
N PRO A 157 0.07 16.36 16.38
CA PRO A 157 1.28 15.52 16.41
C PRO A 157 1.14 14.19 15.66
N MET A 158 0.00 13.95 15.00
CA MET A 158 -0.24 12.77 14.18
C MET A 158 -0.84 13.18 12.84
N VAL A 159 -0.50 12.45 11.78
CA VAL A 159 -1.01 12.72 10.44
C VAL A 159 -1.05 11.45 9.61
N ASP A 160 -2.16 11.28 8.90
CA ASP A 160 -2.32 10.33 7.81
C ASP A 160 -2.50 11.09 6.51
N ALA A 161 -1.71 10.72 5.50
CA ALA A 161 -1.64 11.46 4.27
C ALA A 161 -1.37 10.56 3.06
N ARG A 162 -1.67 11.10 1.88
CA ARG A 162 -1.41 10.45 0.60
C ARG A 162 -0.55 11.36 -0.27
N LEU A 163 0.53 10.79 -0.80
CA LEU A 163 1.47 11.50 -1.66
C LEU A 163 0.96 11.52 -3.11
N PRO A 164 1.45 12.45 -3.94
CA PRO A 164 1.03 12.57 -5.35
C PRO A 164 1.29 11.32 -6.21
N ASP A 165 2.29 10.51 -5.84
CA ASP A 165 2.60 9.22 -6.48
C ASP A 165 1.61 8.10 -6.08
N GLY A 166 0.71 8.38 -5.14
CA GLY A 166 -0.28 7.46 -4.57
C GLY A 166 0.17 6.80 -3.27
N SER A 167 1.42 6.98 -2.85
CA SER A 167 1.97 6.36 -1.64
C SER A 167 1.26 6.87 -0.38
N ARG A 168 1.12 6.01 0.63
CA ARG A 168 0.48 6.37 1.90
C ARG A 168 1.54 6.65 2.96
N VAL A 169 1.33 7.71 3.72
CA VAL A 169 2.25 8.16 4.77
C VAL A 169 1.47 8.30 6.06
N ASN A 170 1.96 7.68 7.12
CA ASN A 170 1.55 7.93 8.49
C ASN A 170 2.76 8.46 9.27
N ALA A 171 2.58 9.52 10.04
CA ALA A 171 3.62 10.05 10.90
C ALA A 171 3.08 10.46 12.25
N ILE A 172 3.89 10.25 13.29
CA ILE A 172 3.57 10.53 14.68
C ILE A 172 4.81 11.12 15.34
N ILE A 173 4.69 12.25 16.04
CA ILE A 173 5.82 12.94 16.68
C ILE A 173 5.58 13.13 18.20
N PRO A 174 6.63 13.47 18.99
CA PRO A 174 6.43 13.90 20.37
C PRO A 174 5.41 15.05 20.49
N PRO A 175 4.64 15.13 21.60
CA PRO A 175 4.80 14.36 22.84
C PRO A 175 4.10 12.99 22.86
N ILE A 176 3.34 12.62 21.83
CA ILE A 176 2.59 11.35 21.83
C ILE A 176 3.44 10.14 21.42
N ALA A 177 4.51 10.36 20.65
CA ALA A 177 5.53 9.36 20.36
C ALA A 177 6.66 9.49 21.39
N LEU A 178 6.58 8.71 22.48
CA LEU A 178 7.46 8.83 23.65
C LEU A 178 8.93 8.52 23.34
N ASP A 179 9.17 7.57 22.43
CA ASP A 179 10.52 7.14 22.02
C ASP A 179 11.07 7.93 20.83
N GLY A 180 10.46 9.08 20.51
CA GLY A 180 10.82 9.93 19.38
C GLY A 180 9.89 9.77 18.18
N PRO A 181 10.13 10.53 17.10
CA PRO A 181 9.25 10.60 15.93
C PRO A 181 9.27 9.29 15.12
N CYS A 182 8.07 8.90 14.66
CA CYS A 182 7.82 7.72 13.86
C CYS A 182 7.25 8.10 12.48
N LEU A 183 7.63 7.34 11.46
CA LEU A 183 7.17 7.52 10.08
C LEU A 183 6.99 6.16 9.43
N SER A 184 5.82 5.92 8.84
CA SER A 184 5.51 4.74 8.04
C SER A 184 5.10 5.18 6.64
N ILE A 185 5.83 4.71 5.63
CA ILE A 185 5.52 4.94 4.22
C ILE A 185 5.18 3.60 3.58
N ARG A 186 3.96 3.47 3.05
CA ARG A 186 3.59 2.36 2.18
C ARG A 186 3.62 2.85 0.74
N LYS A 187 4.65 2.41 0.01
CA LYS A 187 4.89 2.86 -1.36
C LYS A 187 3.80 2.35 -2.28
N PHE A 188 3.37 3.23 -3.18
CA PHE A 188 2.50 2.84 -4.26
C PHE A 188 3.31 2.08 -5.31
N ARG A 189 2.95 0.82 -5.59
CA ARG A 189 3.63 0.03 -6.63
C ARG A 189 3.40 0.65 -8.01
N ARG A 190 4.48 1.00 -8.70
CA ARG A 190 4.42 1.60 -10.06
C ARG A 190 3.82 0.64 -11.10
N GLN A 191 4.06 -0.66 -10.98
CA GLN A 191 3.49 -1.70 -11.86
C GLN A 191 2.64 -2.69 -11.04
N PRO A 192 1.36 -2.90 -11.42
CA PRO A 192 0.54 -3.96 -10.83
C PRO A 192 1.05 -5.34 -11.26
N LEU A 193 0.84 -6.37 -10.42
CA LEU A 193 1.17 -7.76 -10.77
C LEU A 193 0.28 -8.24 -11.94
N SER A 194 0.89 -8.89 -12.92
CA SER A 194 0.19 -9.53 -14.04
C SER A 194 -0.31 -10.94 -13.68
N ALA A 195 -1.17 -11.50 -14.52
CA ALA A 195 -1.61 -12.90 -14.40
C ALA A 195 -0.41 -13.86 -14.42
N ASP A 196 0.54 -13.63 -15.34
CA ASP A 196 1.75 -14.44 -15.49
C ASP A 196 2.64 -14.38 -14.25
N ASP A 197 2.70 -13.22 -13.59
CA ASP A 197 3.43 -13.09 -12.32
C ASP A 197 2.80 -13.95 -11.23
N LEU A 198 1.48 -13.96 -11.12
CA LEU A 198 0.78 -14.74 -10.10
C LEU A 198 0.86 -16.25 -10.35
N LEU A 199 0.85 -16.69 -11.61
CA LEU A 199 1.13 -18.08 -11.98
C LEU A 199 2.57 -18.46 -11.62
N ARG A 200 3.55 -17.63 -11.99
CA ARG A 200 4.97 -17.87 -11.70
C ARG A 200 5.27 -17.91 -10.20
N LEU A 201 4.59 -17.06 -9.43
CA LEU A 201 4.70 -17.04 -7.96
C LEU A 201 3.94 -18.18 -7.28
N GLY A 202 3.16 -18.97 -8.03
CA GLY A 202 2.31 -20.04 -7.48
C GLY A 202 1.14 -19.52 -6.64
N THR A 203 0.75 -18.25 -6.79
CA THR A 203 -0.36 -17.66 -6.04
C THR A 203 -1.68 -18.36 -6.36
N LEU A 204 -1.87 -18.75 -7.62
CA LEU A 204 -2.96 -19.59 -8.09
C LEU A 204 -2.47 -20.47 -9.24
N SER A 205 -3.20 -21.54 -9.51
CA SER A 205 -3.02 -22.42 -10.66
C SER A 205 -3.64 -21.84 -11.95
N ALA A 206 -3.23 -22.39 -13.10
CA ALA A 206 -3.81 -22.02 -14.39
C ALA A 206 -5.31 -22.33 -14.49
N ALA A 207 -5.77 -23.43 -13.87
CA ALA A 207 -7.18 -23.81 -13.84
C ALA A 207 -8.03 -22.79 -13.06
N GLU A 208 -7.53 -22.34 -11.89
CA GLU A 208 -8.17 -21.30 -11.10
C GLU A 208 -8.21 -19.95 -11.84
N LEU A 209 -7.11 -19.58 -12.49
CA LEU A 209 -7.01 -18.35 -13.26
C LEU A 209 -8.05 -18.32 -14.39
N GLN A 210 -8.11 -19.39 -15.19
CA GLN A 210 -9.06 -19.53 -16.29
C GLN A 210 -10.51 -19.50 -15.79
N PHE A 211 -10.79 -20.22 -14.70
CA PHE A 211 -12.10 -20.21 -14.08
C PHE A 211 -12.52 -18.80 -13.64
N LEU A 212 -11.66 -18.09 -12.91
CA LEU A 212 -11.95 -16.74 -12.42
C LEU A 212 -12.16 -15.75 -13.56
N LYS A 213 -11.36 -15.85 -14.63
CA LYS A 213 -11.53 -15.04 -15.84
C LYS A 213 -12.93 -15.21 -16.44
N GLU A 214 -13.36 -16.46 -16.65
CA GLU A 214 -14.70 -16.74 -17.17
C GLU A 214 -15.81 -16.22 -16.26
N ARG A 215 -15.62 -16.26 -14.94
CA ARG A 215 -16.62 -15.74 -13.98
C ARG A 215 -16.72 -14.22 -14.02
N VAL A 216 -15.59 -13.51 -14.16
CA VAL A 216 -15.59 -12.06 -14.35
C VAL A 216 -16.30 -11.69 -15.66
N GLU A 217 -15.97 -12.34 -16.77
CA GLU A 217 -16.59 -12.10 -18.09
C GLU A 217 -18.11 -12.37 -18.06
N LYS A 218 -18.56 -13.40 -17.32
CA LYS A 218 -19.98 -13.73 -17.12
C LYS A 218 -20.69 -12.88 -16.07
N ARG A 219 -20.09 -11.77 -15.62
CA ARG A 219 -20.68 -10.83 -14.64
C ARG A 219 -21.06 -11.52 -13.32
N THR A 220 -20.27 -12.47 -12.84
CA THR A 220 -20.49 -13.09 -11.53
C THR A 220 -20.12 -12.09 -10.44
N ASN A 221 -21.02 -11.82 -9.48
CA ASN A 221 -20.65 -11.01 -8.31
C ASN A 221 -19.70 -11.80 -7.43
N LEU A 222 -18.56 -11.19 -7.08
CA LEU A 222 -17.53 -11.88 -6.31
C LEU A 222 -16.89 -11.01 -5.23
N ILE A 223 -16.45 -11.65 -4.15
CA ILE A 223 -15.71 -10.98 -3.09
C ILE A 223 -14.34 -11.62 -2.89
N VAL A 224 -13.32 -10.79 -2.73
CA VAL A 224 -11.96 -11.22 -2.39
C VAL A 224 -11.75 -11.04 -0.88
N VAL A 225 -11.56 -12.14 -0.18
CA VAL A 225 -11.48 -12.20 1.27
C VAL A 225 -10.04 -12.45 1.71
N GLY A 226 -9.62 -11.87 2.84
CA GLY A 226 -8.30 -12.14 3.41
C GLY A 226 -7.85 -11.15 4.47
N GLY A 227 -6.80 -11.51 5.22
CA GLY A 227 -6.21 -10.65 6.24
C GLY A 227 -5.49 -9.40 5.70
N THR A 228 -5.00 -8.57 6.61
CA THR A 228 -4.10 -7.46 6.27
C THR A 228 -2.85 -7.96 5.55
N GLY A 229 -2.47 -7.30 4.46
CA GLY A 229 -1.27 -7.64 3.69
C GLY A 229 -1.36 -8.92 2.85
N SER A 230 -2.51 -9.59 2.79
CA SER A 230 -2.71 -10.82 2.00
C SER A 230 -2.71 -10.60 0.48
N GLY A 231 -2.86 -9.35 0.03
CA GLY A 231 -2.89 -8.98 -1.38
C GLY A 231 -4.29 -8.89 -1.98
N LYS A 232 -5.35 -8.73 -1.16
CA LYS A 232 -6.75 -8.60 -1.64
C LYS A 232 -6.92 -7.58 -2.77
N THR A 233 -6.48 -6.33 -2.55
CA THR A 233 -6.61 -5.27 -3.56
C THR A 233 -5.82 -5.58 -4.82
N THR A 234 -4.64 -6.18 -4.69
CA THR A 234 -3.84 -6.63 -5.83
C THR A 234 -4.57 -7.70 -6.63
N PHE A 235 -5.20 -8.66 -5.96
CA PHE A 235 -5.96 -9.72 -6.60
C PHE A 235 -7.24 -9.18 -7.24
N LEU A 236 -7.97 -8.29 -6.56
CA LEU A 236 -9.12 -7.58 -7.13
C LEU A 236 -8.73 -6.78 -8.38
N ASN A 237 -7.55 -6.14 -8.36
CA ASN A 237 -7.02 -5.40 -9.51
C ASN A 237 -6.64 -6.30 -10.69
N LEU A 238 -6.28 -7.57 -10.45
CA LEU A 238 -6.09 -8.56 -11.51
C LEU A 238 -7.44 -8.91 -12.13
N LEU A 239 -8.42 -9.29 -11.30
CA LEU A 239 -9.75 -9.68 -11.75
C LEU A 239 -10.41 -8.58 -12.59
N SER A 240 -10.22 -7.31 -12.19
CA SER A 240 -10.78 -6.17 -12.90
C SER A 240 -10.20 -5.95 -14.31
N GLN A 241 -9.05 -6.56 -14.67
CA GLN A 241 -8.52 -6.49 -16.04
C GLN A 241 -9.28 -7.37 -17.03
N TRP A 242 -10.13 -8.27 -16.56
CA TRP A 242 -10.96 -9.14 -17.41
C TRP A 242 -12.39 -8.66 -17.56
N ILE A 243 -12.68 -7.45 -17.08
CA ILE A 243 -13.97 -6.81 -17.33
C ILE A 243 -14.04 -6.45 -18.82
N PRO A 244 -15.09 -6.86 -19.55
CA PRO A 244 -15.28 -6.51 -20.95
C PRO A 244 -15.28 -5.00 -21.19
N HIS A 245 -14.59 -4.56 -22.24
CA HIS A 245 -14.32 -3.14 -22.53
C HIS A 245 -15.56 -2.28 -22.84
N ASP A 246 -16.68 -2.91 -23.17
CA ASP A 246 -17.98 -2.28 -23.44
C ASP A 246 -18.77 -1.94 -22.18
N GLU A 247 -18.26 -2.33 -21.00
CA GLU A 247 -18.92 -2.07 -19.73
C GLU A 247 -18.46 -0.77 -19.05
N ARG A 248 -19.37 -0.04 -18.41
CA ARG A 248 -19.04 1.11 -17.58
C ARG A 248 -18.79 0.67 -16.14
N VAL A 249 -17.56 0.90 -15.66
CA VAL A 249 -17.12 0.51 -14.32
C VAL A 249 -16.97 1.73 -13.42
N ILE A 250 -17.52 1.68 -12.21
CA ILE A 250 -17.31 2.69 -11.18
C ILE A 250 -16.56 2.06 -10.01
N THR A 251 -15.41 2.64 -9.64
CA THR A 251 -14.69 2.24 -8.42
C THR A 251 -15.00 3.19 -7.28
N VAL A 252 -15.17 2.65 -6.07
CA VAL A 252 -15.35 3.41 -4.83
C VAL A 252 -14.30 2.94 -3.83
N GLU A 253 -13.39 3.82 -3.43
CA GLU A 253 -12.25 3.45 -2.58
C GLU A 253 -12.02 4.51 -1.50
N ASP A 254 -11.53 4.12 -0.33
CA ASP A 254 -11.06 5.10 0.67
C ASP A 254 -9.84 5.87 0.17
N ALA A 255 -8.96 5.16 -0.52
CA ALA A 255 -7.84 5.70 -1.26
C ALA A 255 -7.74 4.87 -2.55
N ALA A 256 -7.74 5.52 -3.72
CA ALA A 256 -7.77 4.84 -5.00
C ALA A 256 -6.50 3.99 -5.27
N GLU A 257 -6.55 2.70 -4.91
CA GLU A 257 -5.49 1.71 -5.11
C GLU A 257 -5.67 0.96 -6.44
N LEU A 258 -6.90 0.80 -6.90
CA LEU A 258 -7.23 0.10 -8.13
C LEU A 258 -6.77 0.87 -9.38
N ARG A 259 -6.16 0.14 -10.32
CA ARG A 259 -5.68 0.59 -11.63
C ARG A 259 -6.27 -0.28 -12.73
N LEU A 260 -7.50 0.04 -13.10
CA LEU A 260 -8.18 -0.63 -14.21
C LEU A 260 -7.64 -0.07 -15.52
N GLN A 261 -7.09 -0.92 -16.40
CA GLN A 261 -6.76 -0.54 -17.78
C GLN A 261 -8.03 -0.61 -18.64
N HIS A 262 -9.06 0.12 -18.23
CA HIS A 262 -10.41 0.04 -18.79
C HIS A 262 -10.82 1.40 -19.38
N PRO A 263 -11.34 1.47 -20.63
CA PRO A 263 -11.67 2.73 -21.30
C PRO A 263 -12.82 3.49 -20.62
N HIS A 264 -13.78 2.75 -20.04
CA HIS A 264 -14.98 3.32 -19.40
C HIS A 264 -14.96 3.18 -17.86
N VAL A 265 -13.87 3.62 -17.21
CA VAL A 265 -13.77 3.64 -15.75
C VAL A 265 -13.99 5.03 -15.16
N VAL A 266 -14.79 5.11 -14.09
CA VAL A 266 -14.89 6.29 -13.22
C VAL A 266 -14.38 5.92 -11.83
N ARG A 267 -13.43 6.69 -11.31
CA ARG A 267 -12.79 6.42 -10.01
C ARG A 267 -13.30 7.42 -8.99
N LEU A 268 -13.93 6.93 -7.91
CA LEU A 268 -14.44 7.72 -6.81
C LEU A 268 -13.63 7.42 -5.54
N GLU A 269 -13.27 8.47 -4.83
CA GLU A 269 -12.48 8.39 -3.60
C GLU A 269 -13.26 9.05 -2.46
N THR A 270 -13.25 8.42 -1.28
CA THR A 270 -13.86 9.03 -0.08
C THR A 270 -13.11 10.29 0.31
N ARG A 271 -13.81 11.17 1.01
CA ARG A 271 -13.19 12.39 1.55
C ARG A 271 -13.34 12.36 3.07
N PRO A 272 -12.24 12.33 3.85
CA PRO A 272 -12.34 12.45 5.30
C PRO A 272 -12.94 13.82 5.67
N PRO A 273 -13.46 13.97 6.90
CA PRO A 273 -13.94 15.26 7.38
C PRO A 273 -12.82 16.33 7.33
N ASN A 274 -13.21 17.60 7.21
CA ASN A 274 -12.28 18.72 7.38
C ASN A 274 -11.80 18.82 8.85
N LEU A 275 -10.90 19.76 9.15
CA LEU A 275 -10.38 19.97 10.51
C LEU A 275 -11.48 20.30 11.54
N GLU A 276 -12.63 20.80 11.08
CA GLU A 276 -13.81 21.11 11.90
C GLU A 276 -14.75 19.91 12.07
N GLY A 277 -14.39 18.74 11.53
CA GLY A 277 -15.20 17.51 11.60
C GLY A 277 -16.34 17.43 10.58
N GLU A 278 -16.44 18.40 9.66
CA GLU A 278 -17.55 18.54 8.73
C GLU A 278 -17.23 18.04 7.31
N ARG A 279 -18.27 17.85 6.50
CA ARG A 279 -18.20 17.61 5.03
C ARG A 279 -17.44 16.34 4.61
N ALA A 280 -17.48 15.29 5.42
CA ALA A 280 -17.03 13.96 4.98
C ALA A 280 -17.88 13.48 3.79
N VAL A 281 -17.25 12.76 2.87
CA VAL A 281 -17.93 12.01 1.80
C VAL A 281 -17.58 10.55 2.01
N THR A 282 -18.54 9.76 2.48
CA THR A 282 -18.31 8.38 2.90
C THR A 282 -18.35 7.41 1.71
N ALA A 283 -17.82 6.20 1.89
CA ALA A 283 -17.94 5.13 0.89
C ALA A 283 -19.42 4.87 0.53
N ARG A 284 -20.30 4.92 1.53
CA ARG A 284 -21.73 4.75 1.35
C ARG A 284 -22.36 5.84 0.47
N ASP A 285 -21.98 7.10 0.68
CA ASP A 285 -22.44 8.22 -0.17
C ASP A 285 -22.04 8.00 -1.63
N LEU A 286 -20.81 7.54 -1.85
CA LEU A 286 -20.28 7.26 -3.18
C LEU A 286 -20.96 6.07 -3.84
N VAL A 287 -21.22 4.97 -3.12
CA VAL A 287 -21.95 3.80 -3.64
C VAL A 287 -23.37 4.21 -4.05
N ARG A 288 -24.08 4.99 -3.22
CA ARG A 288 -25.41 5.51 -3.55
C ARG A 288 -25.41 6.41 -4.78
N ASN A 289 -24.40 7.28 -4.89
CA ASN A 289 -24.26 8.15 -6.05
C ASN A 289 -23.93 7.32 -7.31
N ALA A 290 -23.08 6.30 -7.19
CA ALA A 290 -22.68 5.43 -8.29
C ALA A 290 -23.89 4.77 -8.95
N LEU A 291 -24.90 4.33 -8.19
CA LEU A 291 -26.16 3.77 -8.72
C LEU A 291 -26.90 4.71 -9.70
N ARG A 292 -26.66 6.03 -9.64
CA ARG A 292 -27.28 7.03 -10.53
C ARG A 292 -26.42 7.37 -11.74
N MET A 293 -25.22 6.81 -11.83
CA MET A 293 -24.23 7.11 -12.88
C MET A 293 -24.29 6.11 -14.05
N ARG A 294 -25.38 5.33 -14.14
CA ARG A 294 -25.59 4.23 -15.10
C ARG A 294 -24.38 3.26 -15.16
N PRO A 295 -23.92 2.69 -14.03
CA PRO A 295 -22.84 1.72 -14.07
C PRO A 295 -23.34 0.38 -14.60
N ASP A 296 -22.48 -0.32 -15.32
CA ASP A 296 -22.63 -1.76 -15.53
C ASP A 296 -22.07 -2.52 -14.32
N ARG A 297 -20.96 -2.03 -13.72
CA ARG A 297 -20.36 -2.60 -12.50
C ARG A 297 -20.01 -1.55 -11.47
N ILE A 298 -20.18 -1.89 -10.20
CA ILE A 298 -19.64 -1.12 -9.08
C ILE A 298 -18.59 -1.98 -8.37
N ILE A 299 -17.37 -1.45 -8.26
CA ILE A 299 -16.28 -2.08 -7.53
C ILE A 299 -16.03 -1.27 -6.26
N VAL A 300 -16.27 -1.89 -5.11
CA VAL A 300 -15.93 -1.29 -3.81
C VAL A 300 -14.54 -1.80 -3.42
N GLY A 301 -13.57 -0.92 -3.22
CA GLY A 301 -12.19 -1.31 -2.96
C GLY A 301 -12.05 -2.21 -1.73
N GLU A 302 -12.72 -1.85 -0.64
CA GLU A 302 -12.86 -2.68 0.56
C GLU A 302 -14.12 -2.29 1.32
N VAL A 303 -14.89 -3.28 1.79
CA VAL A 303 -16.03 -3.06 2.67
C VAL A 303 -15.56 -3.13 4.12
N ARG A 304 -15.80 -2.05 4.86
CA ARG A 304 -15.38 -1.84 6.25
C ARG A 304 -16.51 -1.35 7.15
N GLY A 305 -17.61 -0.87 6.60
CA GLY A 305 -18.64 -0.17 7.34
C GLY A 305 -20.02 -0.26 6.73
N ASP A 306 -20.73 0.87 6.77
CA ASP A 306 -22.15 0.96 6.49
C ASP A 306 -22.51 0.90 5.00
N GLU A 307 -21.51 1.07 4.12
CA GLU A 307 -21.64 0.83 2.68
C GLU A 307 -21.99 -0.62 2.33
N VAL A 308 -21.85 -1.57 3.27
CA VAL A 308 -22.18 -2.99 3.06
C VAL A 308 -23.62 -3.19 2.58
N LEU A 309 -24.58 -2.44 3.12
CA LEU A 309 -26.00 -2.57 2.78
C LEU A 309 -26.27 -2.07 1.36
N ASP A 310 -25.75 -0.90 1.03
CA ASP A 310 -25.91 -0.30 -0.29
C ASP A 310 -25.14 -1.09 -1.37
N MET A 311 -24.00 -1.69 -1.03
CA MET A 311 -23.27 -2.61 -1.90
C MET A 311 -24.06 -3.89 -2.20
N LEU A 312 -24.57 -4.57 -1.16
CA LEU A 312 -25.39 -5.77 -1.35
C LEU A 312 -26.68 -5.45 -2.12
N GLN A 313 -27.26 -4.27 -1.91
CA GLN A 313 -28.39 -3.80 -2.70
C GLN A 313 -28.00 -3.61 -4.17
N ALA A 314 -26.86 -2.97 -4.46
CA ALA A 314 -26.38 -2.78 -5.83
C ALA A 314 -26.24 -4.13 -6.56
N MET A 315 -25.60 -5.10 -5.90
CA MET A 315 -25.40 -6.47 -6.39
C MET A 315 -26.72 -7.21 -6.67
N ASN A 316 -27.78 -6.92 -5.93
CA ASN A 316 -29.10 -7.53 -6.12
C ASN A 316 -30.00 -6.79 -7.14
N THR A 317 -29.69 -5.55 -7.50
CA THR A 317 -30.57 -4.65 -8.28
C THR A 317 -30.04 -4.35 -9.69
N GLY A 318 -29.43 -5.36 -10.32
CA GLY A 318 -29.05 -5.32 -11.73
C GLY A 318 -27.67 -4.74 -12.03
N HIS A 319 -26.82 -4.57 -11.01
CA HIS A 319 -25.40 -4.21 -11.18
C HIS A 319 -24.52 -5.45 -11.05
N ASP A 320 -24.83 -6.47 -11.85
CA ASP A 320 -24.13 -7.75 -11.86
C ASP A 320 -22.63 -7.58 -12.22
N GLY A 321 -21.80 -8.52 -11.79
CA GLY A 321 -20.36 -8.47 -11.98
C GLY A 321 -19.65 -7.50 -11.04
N SER A 322 -20.36 -6.97 -10.04
CA SER A 322 -19.80 -6.13 -8.98
C SER A 322 -18.83 -6.94 -8.13
N MET A 323 -17.76 -6.28 -7.68
CA MET A 323 -16.69 -6.94 -6.93
C MET A 323 -16.27 -6.10 -5.73
N THR A 324 -15.80 -6.76 -4.68
CA THR A 324 -15.23 -6.06 -3.53
C THR A 324 -14.14 -6.85 -2.82
N THR A 325 -13.45 -6.21 -1.88
CA THR A 325 -12.63 -6.91 -0.88
C THR A 325 -13.24 -6.84 0.51
N LEU A 326 -12.98 -7.86 1.33
CA LEU A 326 -13.43 -7.93 2.72
C LEU A 326 -12.34 -8.52 3.61
N HIS A 327 -12.12 -7.89 4.77
CA HIS A 327 -11.21 -8.47 5.76
C HIS A 327 -11.89 -9.63 6.53
N ALA A 328 -11.46 -10.86 6.25
CA ALA A 328 -11.83 -12.06 7.00
C ALA A 328 -10.74 -13.14 6.86
N ASN A 329 -10.75 -14.14 7.74
CA ASN A 329 -9.73 -15.21 7.77
C ASN A 329 -10.14 -16.47 7.00
N SER A 330 -11.38 -16.51 6.49
CA SER A 330 -11.93 -17.57 5.66
C SER A 330 -13.19 -17.08 4.93
N THR A 331 -13.66 -17.84 3.94
CA THR A 331 -14.94 -17.56 3.26
C THR A 331 -16.14 -17.73 4.21
N ARG A 332 -16.04 -18.60 5.22
CA ARG A 332 -17.06 -18.74 6.26
C ARG A 332 -17.08 -17.52 7.19
N ASP A 333 -15.92 -17.05 7.63
CA ASP A 333 -15.82 -15.85 8.48
C ASP A 333 -16.29 -14.59 7.73
N ALA A 334 -16.17 -14.57 6.40
CA ALA A 334 -16.66 -13.48 5.58
C ALA A 334 -18.17 -13.26 5.75
N ILE A 335 -18.96 -14.34 5.83
CA ILE A 335 -20.42 -14.26 6.05
C ILE A 335 -20.72 -13.59 7.40
N HIS A 336 -20.07 -14.05 8.47
CA HIS A 336 -20.21 -13.45 9.79
C HIS A 336 -19.73 -11.99 9.82
N ARG A 337 -18.67 -11.67 9.08
CA ARG A 337 -18.19 -10.28 8.97
C ARG A 337 -19.21 -9.39 8.29
N LEU A 338 -19.86 -9.83 7.21
CA LEU A 338 -20.93 -9.08 6.55
C LEU A 338 -22.12 -8.85 7.50
N GLU A 339 -22.51 -9.86 8.27
CA GLU A 339 -23.57 -9.76 9.29
C GLU A 339 -23.26 -8.70 10.35
N LEU A 340 -22.04 -8.73 10.88
CA LEU A 340 -21.59 -7.75 11.88
C LEU A 340 -21.60 -6.32 11.33
N LEU A 341 -21.08 -6.14 10.11
CA LEU A 341 -21.07 -4.83 9.46
C LEU A 341 -22.48 -4.32 9.20
N ALA A 342 -23.39 -5.18 8.76
CA ALA A 342 -24.79 -4.81 8.58
C ALA A 342 -25.47 -4.43 9.90
N GLY A 343 -25.16 -5.14 10.99
CA GLY A 343 -25.62 -4.77 12.33
C GLY A 343 -25.17 -3.36 12.73
N PHE A 344 -23.89 -3.03 12.53
CA PHE A 344 -23.37 -1.68 12.78
C PHE A 344 -23.96 -0.62 11.85
N ALA A 345 -24.32 -1.00 10.62
CA ALA A 345 -25.00 -0.15 9.65
C ALA A 345 -26.49 0.11 10.00
N GLY A 346 -26.99 -0.48 11.08
CA GLY A 346 -28.36 -0.32 11.55
C GLY A 346 -29.37 -1.26 10.88
N TYR A 347 -28.94 -2.40 10.31
CA TYR A 347 -29.86 -3.41 9.80
C TYR A 347 -30.66 -4.04 10.94
N THR A 348 -31.99 -3.96 10.86
CA THR A 348 -32.92 -4.45 11.90
C THR A 348 -33.67 -5.73 11.51
N GLY A 349 -33.42 -6.27 10.32
CA GLY A 349 -34.06 -7.51 9.86
C GLY A 349 -33.48 -8.76 10.51
N SER A 350 -34.10 -9.91 10.25
CA SER A 350 -33.60 -11.20 10.76
C SER A 350 -32.29 -11.64 10.09
N GLU A 351 -31.48 -12.42 10.82
CA GLU A 351 -30.26 -13.05 10.30
C GLU A 351 -30.54 -13.94 9.08
N ILE A 352 -31.64 -14.69 9.09
CA ILE A 352 -32.07 -15.53 7.95
C ILE A 352 -32.30 -14.67 6.71
N THR A 353 -33.04 -13.55 6.87
CA THR A 353 -33.31 -12.63 5.76
C THR A 353 -32.01 -12.04 5.22
N PHE A 354 -31.08 -11.67 6.10
CA PHE A 354 -29.80 -11.09 5.68
C PHE A 354 -28.91 -12.11 4.97
N ARG A 355 -28.83 -13.35 5.47
CA ARG A 355 -28.14 -14.44 4.78
C ARG A 355 -28.73 -14.71 3.40
N GLY A 356 -30.07 -14.64 3.27
CA GLY A 356 -30.74 -14.71 1.98
C GLY A 356 -30.31 -13.60 1.02
N GLN A 357 -30.18 -12.37 1.52
CA GLN A 357 -29.66 -11.24 0.72
C GLN A 357 -28.21 -11.43 0.31
N ILE A 358 -27.35 -11.94 1.20
CA ILE A 358 -25.96 -12.27 0.87
C ILE A 358 -25.91 -13.34 -0.22
N ALA A 359 -26.67 -14.42 -0.06
CA ALA A 359 -26.67 -15.54 -1.01
C ALA A 359 -27.21 -15.15 -2.39
N SER A 360 -28.16 -14.22 -2.44
CA SER A 360 -28.65 -13.65 -3.70
C SER A 360 -27.61 -12.70 -4.33
N ALA A 361 -26.91 -11.92 -3.51
CA ALA A 361 -25.97 -10.90 -3.99
C ALA A 361 -24.63 -11.48 -4.44
N ILE A 362 -24.08 -12.46 -3.71
CA ILE A 362 -22.70 -12.93 -3.87
C ILE A 362 -22.72 -14.38 -4.35
N GLN A 363 -22.18 -14.63 -5.54
CA GLN A 363 -22.11 -15.99 -6.08
C GLN A 363 -20.74 -16.66 -5.83
N LEU A 364 -19.67 -15.87 -5.70
CA LEU A 364 -18.32 -16.40 -5.56
C LEU A 364 -17.50 -15.66 -4.50
N MET A 365 -16.72 -16.40 -3.72
CA MET A 365 -15.77 -15.87 -2.76
C MET A 365 -14.38 -16.43 -3.03
N VAL A 366 -13.37 -15.55 -3.09
CA VAL A 366 -11.97 -15.93 -3.27
C VAL A 366 -11.21 -15.58 -2.00
N HIS A 367 -10.75 -16.59 -1.27
CA HIS A 367 -9.94 -16.36 -0.07
C HIS A 367 -8.46 -16.32 -0.45
N VAL A 368 -7.79 -15.19 -0.17
CA VAL A 368 -6.36 -14.99 -0.40
C VAL A 368 -5.66 -14.78 0.94
N SER A 369 -4.60 -15.54 1.18
CA SER A 369 -3.83 -15.47 2.42
C SER A 369 -2.34 -15.31 2.15
N ARG A 370 -1.64 -14.75 3.15
CA ARG A 370 -0.19 -14.66 3.19
C ARG A 370 0.35 -15.72 4.14
N LEU A 371 1.12 -16.66 3.63
CA LEU A 371 1.72 -17.74 4.40
C LEU A 371 2.90 -17.24 5.22
N LYS A 372 3.34 -18.04 6.21
CA LYS A 372 4.49 -17.72 7.09
C LYS A 372 5.77 -17.40 6.31
N GLY A 373 5.94 -17.96 5.12
CA GLY A 373 7.07 -17.69 4.23
C GLY A 373 7.06 -16.32 3.54
N GLY A 374 5.96 -15.55 3.63
CA GLY A 374 5.77 -14.31 2.88
C GLY A 374 4.98 -14.50 1.57
N GLU A 375 4.92 -15.73 1.07
CA GLU A 375 4.19 -16.12 -0.12
C GLU A 375 2.69 -15.85 0.02
N ARG A 376 2.07 -15.37 -1.07
CA ARG A 376 0.62 -15.15 -1.14
C ARG A 376 0.01 -16.27 -1.97
N ARG A 377 -1.08 -16.86 -1.47
CA ARG A 377 -1.81 -17.98 -2.10
C ARG A 377 -3.32 -17.72 -2.07
N VAL A 378 -4.00 -18.09 -3.14
CA VAL A 378 -5.45 -18.35 -3.12
C VAL A 378 -5.65 -19.62 -2.30
N MET A 379 -6.29 -19.50 -1.15
CA MET A 379 -6.53 -20.60 -0.23
C MET A 379 -7.77 -21.40 -0.61
N SER A 380 -8.79 -20.72 -1.12
CA SER A 380 -9.99 -21.34 -1.66
C SER A 380 -10.73 -20.42 -2.62
N ILE A 381 -11.44 -21.04 -3.56
CA ILE A 381 -12.47 -20.40 -4.38
C ILE A 381 -13.78 -21.11 -4.04
N THR A 382 -14.67 -20.40 -3.36
CA THR A 382 -15.90 -20.95 -2.77
C THR A 382 -17.12 -20.38 -3.50
N GLU A 383 -17.98 -21.25 -4.00
CA GLU A 383 -19.28 -20.90 -4.57
C GLU A 383 -20.35 -20.84 -3.48
N VAL A 384 -21.21 -19.82 -3.54
CA VAL A 384 -22.37 -19.68 -2.64
C VAL A 384 -23.59 -20.24 -3.36
N LEU A 385 -24.19 -21.28 -2.76
CA LEU A 385 -25.30 -22.03 -3.37
C LEU A 385 -26.68 -21.57 -2.87
N GLY A 386 -26.73 -20.89 -1.72
CA GLY A 386 -27.98 -20.47 -1.10
C GLY A 386 -27.95 -20.59 0.41
N THR A 387 -29.13 -20.63 1.02
CA THR A 387 -29.32 -20.79 2.46
C THR A 387 -30.24 -21.96 2.77
N ARG A 388 -29.94 -22.73 3.82
CA ARG A 388 -30.85 -23.76 4.38
C ARG A 388 -31.14 -23.45 5.84
N GLY A 389 -32.30 -22.87 6.12
CA GLY A 389 -32.64 -22.37 7.45
C GLY A 389 -31.68 -21.24 7.84
N HIS A 390 -30.91 -21.44 8.91
CA HIS A 390 -29.88 -20.49 9.31
C HIS A 390 -28.55 -20.70 8.57
N GLU A 391 -28.29 -21.85 7.96
CA GLU A 391 -26.95 -22.14 7.42
C GLU A 391 -26.76 -21.59 6.01
N MET A 392 -25.61 -20.95 5.76
CA MET A 392 -25.15 -20.63 4.40
C MET A 392 -24.59 -21.90 3.75
N ILE A 393 -25.14 -22.28 2.60
CA ILE A 393 -24.69 -23.44 1.83
C ILE A 393 -23.64 -22.97 0.82
N MET A 394 -22.44 -23.52 0.94
CA MET A 394 -21.28 -23.14 0.15
C MET A 394 -20.50 -24.37 -0.26
N ARG A 395 -19.82 -24.30 -1.41
CA ARG A 395 -18.99 -25.37 -1.94
C ARG A 395 -17.65 -24.82 -2.41
N ASP A 396 -16.56 -25.42 -1.94
CA ASP A 396 -15.23 -25.10 -2.47
C ASP A 396 -15.07 -25.75 -3.85
N LEU A 397 -14.80 -24.91 -4.84
CA LEU A 397 -14.48 -25.33 -6.21
C LEU A 397 -12.98 -25.57 -6.37
N PHE A 398 -12.17 -24.79 -5.65
CA PHE A 398 -10.73 -24.95 -5.58
C PHE A 398 -10.24 -24.73 -4.16
N ARG A 399 -9.14 -25.40 -3.79
CA ARG A 399 -8.53 -25.28 -2.46
C ARG A 399 -7.02 -25.45 -2.54
N TYR A 400 -6.27 -24.66 -1.79
CA TYR A 400 -4.84 -24.90 -1.57
C TYR A 400 -4.62 -25.89 -0.43
N ASP A 401 -3.91 -26.98 -0.71
CA ASP A 401 -3.49 -27.96 0.27
C ASP A 401 -2.19 -27.49 0.94
N LEU A 402 -2.27 -27.12 2.22
CA LEU A 402 -1.13 -26.62 2.99
C LEU A 402 -0.07 -27.69 3.26
N GLU A 403 -0.45 -28.96 3.35
CA GLU A 403 0.49 -30.05 3.65
C GLU A 403 1.30 -30.42 2.41
N ARG A 404 0.64 -30.42 1.25
CA ARG A 404 1.27 -30.76 -0.03
C ARG A 404 1.87 -29.55 -0.75
N GLY A 405 1.43 -28.34 -0.40
CA GLY A 405 1.85 -27.11 -1.07
C GLY A 405 1.32 -26.99 -2.50
N GLU A 406 0.14 -27.55 -2.79
CA GLU A 406 -0.44 -27.62 -4.14
C GLU A 406 -1.88 -27.09 -4.18
N HIS A 407 -2.29 -26.56 -5.33
CA HIS A 407 -3.68 -26.19 -5.60
C HIS A 407 -4.45 -27.42 -6.08
N VAL A 408 -5.64 -27.64 -5.51
CA VAL A 408 -6.50 -28.79 -5.79
C VAL A 408 -7.80 -28.30 -6.42
N ASP A 409 -8.15 -28.88 -7.57
CA ASP A 409 -9.47 -28.70 -8.20
C ASP A 409 -10.48 -29.65 -7.56
N CYS A 410 -11.49 -29.07 -6.91
CA CYS A 410 -12.53 -29.80 -6.19
C CYS A 410 -13.81 -29.99 -7.02
N ARG A 411 -13.89 -29.42 -8.23
CA ARG A 411 -15.12 -29.43 -9.04
C ARG A 411 -15.55 -30.83 -9.48
N GLU A 412 -14.60 -31.73 -9.69
CA GLU A 412 -14.84 -33.11 -10.14
C GLU A 412 -15.14 -34.08 -8.98
N ARG A 413 -15.05 -33.65 -7.72
CA ARG A 413 -15.23 -34.48 -6.53
C ARG A 413 -16.60 -34.36 -5.87
N GLY A 414 -17.58 -33.77 -6.56
CA GLY A 414 -18.92 -33.43 -6.02
C GLY A 414 -20.06 -34.11 -6.74
#